data_AF-A0A7V8IJM4-F1
#
_entry.id   AF-A0A7V8IJM4-F1
#
_cell.length_a   1.000
_cell.length_b   1.000
_cell.length_c   1.000
_cell.angle_alpha   90.00
_cell.angle_beta   90.00
_cell.angle_gamma   90.00
#
_symmetry.space_group_name_H-M   'P 1'
#
loop_
_entity.id
_entity.type
_entity.pdbx_description
1 polymer ?
#
loop_
_entity_poly.entity_id
_entity_poly.type
_entity_poly.pdbx_seq_one_letter_code
_entity_poly.pdbx_strand_id
1 'polypeptide(L)'
;MTSKLIPVGISACLLGNPVRFDGGHKRLTFAVEQLAPYFRFEPVCPEMAIGLPVPRPALRLVREGESHITLRASNGSSLDVTEQITAFSADKVSQLQHLCGYIVCAKSPSCGMERVKVYDEAQKNARKSGIGLFTQELLRQMPWLPVEEDGRLHDPGLRENFIERVYALHELNQLWQNGLSRGALIAFHSRYKLLLLAHSQPEYRELGPFVAAIDKWESLEDYIVEYRKRLMKLLSTPATRRNHTNVLMHVQGYFRRQLNSQQRQELAQLIDRYRQGLQPLLAPITLLKHYMAEYPDAYLAQQRYFEPYPEALRLRYGH
;
A
#
# COMPACT_ATOMS: atom_id res chain seq x y z
N MET A 1 -22.94 -10.76 8.04
CA MET A 1 -22.71 -9.93 6.85
C MET A 1 -21.45 -10.45 6.17
N THR A 2 -21.55 -11.05 5.00
CA THR A 2 -20.37 -11.43 4.20
C THR A 2 -19.62 -10.15 3.85
N SER A 3 -18.56 -9.85 4.60
CA SER A 3 -17.65 -8.74 4.27
C SER A 3 -17.17 -8.96 2.84
N LYS A 4 -17.48 -8.02 1.94
CA LYS A 4 -17.09 -8.12 0.54
C LYS A 4 -15.56 -8.03 0.49
N LEU A 5 -14.90 -9.09 0.00
CA LEU A 5 -13.44 -9.15 -0.12
C LEU A 5 -12.90 -7.91 -0.86
N ILE A 6 -11.76 -7.39 -0.41
CA ILE A 6 -11.14 -6.18 -0.97
C ILE A 6 -10.50 -6.51 -2.32
N PRO A 7 -10.86 -5.82 -3.43
CA PRO A 7 -10.28 -6.09 -4.73
C PRO A 7 -8.82 -5.66 -4.79
N VAL A 8 -7.92 -6.60 -5.10
CA VAL A 8 -6.47 -6.38 -5.20
C VAL A 8 -5.93 -7.02 -6.48
N GLY A 9 -5.23 -6.24 -7.29
CA GLY A 9 -4.57 -6.77 -8.48
C GLY A 9 -3.33 -7.56 -8.09
N ILE A 10 -2.98 -8.58 -8.88
CA ILE A 10 -1.76 -9.36 -8.61
C ILE A 10 -1.12 -9.86 -9.89
N SER A 11 0.21 -9.85 -9.97
CA SER A 11 0.90 -10.57 -11.06
C SER A 11 0.52 -12.05 -11.00
N ALA A 12 -0.05 -12.60 -12.08
CA ALA A 12 -0.66 -13.94 -12.07
C ALA A 12 0.29 -15.07 -11.62
N CYS A 13 1.59 -14.94 -11.90
CA CYS A 13 2.61 -15.90 -11.45
C CYS A 13 2.72 -16.00 -9.91
N LEU A 14 2.32 -14.96 -9.17
CA LEU A 14 2.33 -14.93 -7.71
C LEU A 14 1.17 -15.72 -7.08
N LEU A 15 0.14 -16.07 -7.86
CA LEU A 15 -0.92 -16.99 -7.40
C LEU A 15 -0.57 -18.47 -7.65
N GLY A 16 0.57 -18.76 -8.29
CA GLY A 16 0.97 -20.12 -8.64
C GLY A 16 0.65 -20.50 -10.09
N ASN A 17 0.11 -19.59 -10.90
CA ASN A 17 -0.16 -19.86 -12.31
C ASN A 17 1.16 -20.08 -13.08
N PRO A 18 1.27 -21.13 -13.92
CA PRO A 18 2.48 -21.45 -14.68
C PRO A 18 2.63 -20.54 -15.92
N VAL A 19 2.74 -19.24 -15.69
CA VAL A 19 2.73 -18.20 -16.75
C VAL A 19 4.08 -17.52 -16.94
N ARG A 20 5.12 -17.92 -16.21
CA ARG A 20 6.46 -17.37 -16.38
C ARG A 20 7.06 -17.83 -17.71
N PHE A 21 8.08 -17.11 -18.16
CA PHE A 21 8.80 -17.41 -19.40
C PHE A 21 9.38 -18.84 -19.43
N ASP A 22 9.73 -19.39 -18.27
CA ASP A 22 10.27 -20.73 -18.06
C ASP A 22 9.20 -21.80 -17.79
N GLY A 23 7.90 -21.46 -17.88
CA GLY A 23 6.79 -22.36 -17.53
C GLY A 23 6.55 -22.55 -16.05
N GLY A 24 7.36 -21.94 -15.19
CA GLY A 24 7.17 -21.99 -13.75
C GLY A 24 6.20 -20.94 -13.21
N HIS A 25 6.18 -20.83 -11.89
CA HIS A 25 5.45 -19.79 -11.17
C HIS A 25 6.35 -19.09 -10.14
N LYS A 26 5.78 -18.15 -9.38
CA LYS A 26 6.43 -17.48 -8.26
C LYS A 26 5.46 -17.29 -7.11
N ARG A 27 4.71 -18.35 -6.78
CA ARG A 27 3.66 -18.38 -5.75
C ARG A 27 4.10 -17.62 -4.48
N LEU A 28 3.39 -16.55 -4.15
CA LEU A 28 3.59 -15.76 -2.95
C LEU A 28 2.69 -16.30 -1.85
N THR A 29 3.25 -17.13 -0.97
CA THR A 29 2.54 -17.74 0.17
C THR A 29 1.73 -16.73 0.98
N PHE A 30 2.29 -15.54 1.23
CA PHE A 30 1.57 -14.47 1.95
C PHE A 30 0.24 -14.10 1.29
N ALA A 31 0.20 -13.94 -0.03
CA ALA A 31 -1.03 -13.60 -0.75
C ALA A 31 -2.05 -14.75 -0.68
N VAL A 32 -1.61 -15.96 -1.05
CA VAL A 32 -2.51 -17.12 -1.24
C VAL A 32 -3.00 -17.75 0.06
N GLU A 33 -2.23 -17.69 1.14
CA GLU A 33 -2.59 -18.34 2.42
C GLU A 33 -3.04 -17.35 3.50
N GLN A 34 -2.49 -16.14 3.54
CA GLN A 34 -2.80 -15.18 4.61
C GLN A 34 -3.79 -14.09 4.18
N LEU A 35 -3.70 -13.61 2.93
CA LEU A 35 -4.55 -12.53 2.44
C LEU A 35 -5.82 -13.00 1.74
N ALA A 36 -5.87 -14.24 1.24
CA ALA A 36 -7.03 -14.78 0.53
C ALA A 36 -8.38 -14.69 1.29
N PRO A 37 -8.44 -14.81 2.63
CA PRO A 37 -9.69 -14.60 3.38
C PRO A 37 -10.20 -13.16 3.40
N TYR A 38 -9.36 -12.19 3.03
CA TYR A 38 -9.65 -10.76 3.11
C TYR A 38 -9.72 -10.09 1.74
N PHE A 39 -8.92 -10.57 0.78
CA PHE A 39 -8.72 -9.95 -0.52
C PHE A 39 -9.25 -10.85 -1.64
N ARG A 40 -9.89 -10.22 -2.64
CA ARG A 40 -10.22 -10.84 -3.92
C ARG A 40 -9.13 -10.48 -4.91
N PHE A 41 -8.30 -11.45 -5.25
CA PHE A 41 -7.20 -11.25 -6.18
C PHE A 41 -7.68 -11.25 -7.64
N GLU A 42 -7.25 -10.24 -8.40
CA GLU A 42 -7.51 -10.12 -9.83
C GLU A 42 -6.17 -10.29 -10.58
N PRO A 43 -5.88 -11.50 -11.10
CA PRO A 43 -4.57 -11.80 -11.67
C PRO A 43 -4.40 -11.20 -13.07
N VAL A 44 -3.23 -10.63 -13.35
CA VAL A 44 -2.82 -10.17 -14.68
C VAL A 44 -1.42 -10.69 -15.01
N CYS A 45 -1.25 -11.21 -16.23
CA CYS A 45 0.06 -11.43 -16.82
C CYS A 45 0.11 -10.70 -18.17
N PRO A 46 0.76 -9.53 -18.25
CA PRO A 46 0.81 -8.74 -19.47
C PRO A 46 1.37 -9.53 -20.66
N GLU A 47 2.41 -10.31 -20.42
CA GLU A 47 3.07 -11.14 -21.45
C GLU A 47 2.14 -12.21 -22.05
N MET A 48 1.32 -12.87 -21.23
CA MET A 48 0.32 -13.81 -21.74
C MET A 48 -0.82 -13.09 -22.47
N ALA A 49 -1.22 -11.91 -21.97
CA ALA A 49 -2.35 -11.18 -22.52
C ALA A 49 -2.08 -10.62 -23.92
N ILE A 50 -0.81 -10.35 -24.26
CA ILE A 50 -0.39 -9.99 -25.63
C ILE A 50 -0.10 -11.20 -26.51
N GLY A 51 -0.37 -12.42 -26.04
CA GLY A 51 -0.29 -13.65 -26.83
C GLY A 51 1.07 -14.35 -26.83
N LEU A 52 2.01 -14.02 -25.94
CA LEU A 52 3.27 -14.76 -25.86
C LEU A 52 3.05 -16.17 -25.29
N PRO A 53 3.77 -17.19 -25.81
CA PRO A 53 3.61 -18.57 -25.35
C PRO A 53 4.26 -18.81 -23.97
N VAL A 54 4.04 -20.02 -23.45
CA VAL A 54 4.77 -20.60 -22.33
C VAL A 54 5.30 -21.97 -22.77
N PRO A 55 6.62 -22.20 -22.79
CA PRO A 55 7.69 -21.25 -22.48
C PRO A 55 7.91 -20.19 -23.59
N ARG A 56 8.68 -19.15 -23.28
CA ARG A 56 9.11 -18.08 -24.21
C ARG A 56 10.51 -17.57 -23.85
N PRO A 57 11.22 -16.90 -24.77
CA PRO A 57 12.45 -16.19 -24.43
C PRO A 57 12.21 -15.19 -23.29
N ALA A 58 13.16 -15.08 -22.35
CA ALA A 58 13.10 -14.04 -21.35
C ALA A 58 13.13 -12.66 -22.03
N LEU A 59 12.36 -11.71 -21.49
CA LEU A 59 12.36 -10.33 -21.97
C LEU A 59 13.33 -9.47 -21.14
N ARG A 60 13.73 -8.32 -21.66
CA ARG A 60 14.55 -7.32 -20.98
C ARG A 60 14.14 -5.92 -21.39
N LEU A 61 14.26 -4.98 -20.47
CA LEU A 61 14.16 -3.55 -20.78
C LEU A 61 15.46 -3.10 -21.44
N VAL A 62 15.36 -2.45 -22.59
CA VAL A 62 16.50 -1.88 -23.32
C VAL A 62 16.29 -0.38 -23.41
N ARG A 63 17.33 0.40 -23.11
CA ARG A 63 17.33 1.85 -23.30
C ARG A 63 17.92 2.19 -24.65
N GLU A 64 17.16 2.95 -25.42
CA GLU A 64 17.57 3.55 -26.68
C GLU A 64 17.60 5.08 -26.54
N GLY A 65 18.72 5.70 -26.92
CA GLY A 65 18.94 7.13 -26.70
C GLY A 65 18.88 7.53 -25.22
N GLU A 66 18.45 8.77 -24.93
CA GLU A 66 18.48 9.29 -23.56
C GLU A 66 17.38 8.70 -22.67
N SER A 67 16.19 8.41 -23.21
CA SER A 67 15.00 8.09 -22.39
C SER A 67 14.05 7.03 -22.94
N HIS A 68 14.21 6.55 -24.17
CA HIS A 68 13.28 5.57 -24.73
C HIS A 68 13.58 4.17 -24.17
N ILE A 69 12.56 3.50 -23.63
CA ILE A 69 12.67 2.16 -23.06
C ILE A 69 11.82 1.19 -23.89
N THR A 70 12.45 0.17 -24.43
CA THR A 70 11.81 -0.92 -25.18
C THR A 70 11.86 -2.23 -24.39
N LEU A 71 10.97 -3.17 -24.72
CA LEU A 71 10.88 -4.49 -24.11
C LEU A 71 11.13 -5.57 -25.18
N ARG A 72 12.32 -6.15 -25.14
CA ARG A 72 12.83 -7.05 -26.19
C ARG A 72 13.22 -8.40 -25.63
N ALA A 73 13.30 -9.41 -26.49
CA ALA A 73 13.88 -10.70 -26.11
C ALA A 73 15.35 -10.58 -25.69
N SER A 74 15.74 -11.38 -24.69
CA SER A 74 17.10 -11.41 -24.14
C SER A 74 18.05 -12.27 -24.96
N ASN A 75 17.53 -13.15 -25.81
CA ASN A 75 18.30 -14.13 -26.59
C ASN A 75 18.81 -13.60 -27.94
N GLY A 76 18.61 -12.31 -28.24
CA GLY A 76 19.04 -11.70 -29.50
C GLY A 76 18.09 -11.92 -30.68
N SER A 77 16.91 -12.52 -30.46
CA SER A 77 15.86 -12.53 -31.48
C SER A 77 15.31 -11.13 -31.73
N SER A 78 14.71 -10.92 -32.91
CA SER A 78 14.06 -9.66 -33.31
C SER A 78 12.72 -9.40 -32.62
N LEU A 79 12.35 -10.20 -31.61
CA LEU A 79 11.12 -10.04 -30.86
C LEU A 79 11.18 -8.76 -30.00
N ASP A 80 10.41 -7.77 -30.41
CA ASP A 80 10.12 -6.54 -29.68
C ASP A 80 8.61 -6.49 -29.41
N VAL A 81 8.24 -6.37 -28.13
CA VAL A 81 6.84 -6.38 -27.69
C VAL A 81 6.43 -5.04 -27.05
N THR A 82 7.23 -3.99 -27.25
CA THR A 82 7.06 -2.69 -26.60
C THR A 82 5.68 -2.11 -26.86
N GLU A 83 5.27 -2.02 -28.12
CA GLU A 83 3.98 -1.45 -28.51
C GLU A 83 2.80 -2.26 -27.97
N GLN A 84 2.87 -3.59 -28.12
CA GLN A 84 1.83 -4.53 -27.68
C GLN A 84 1.61 -4.44 -26.17
N ILE A 85 2.69 -4.47 -25.38
CA ILE A 85 2.61 -4.35 -23.92
C ILE A 85 2.14 -2.96 -23.51
N THR A 86 2.59 -1.90 -24.18
CA THR A 86 2.19 -0.52 -23.83
C THR A 86 0.70 -0.31 -24.10
N ALA A 87 0.20 -0.72 -25.27
CA ALA A 87 -1.21 -0.63 -25.63
C ALA A 87 -2.09 -1.47 -24.69
N PHE A 88 -1.70 -2.73 -24.44
CA PHE A 88 -2.40 -3.58 -23.47
C PHE A 88 -2.41 -2.98 -22.07
N SER A 89 -1.28 -2.43 -21.61
CA SER A 89 -1.18 -1.85 -20.26
C SER A 89 -2.09 -0.64 -20.11
N ALA A 90 -2.15 0.24 -21.11
CA ALA A 90 -3.00 1.42 -21.08
C ALA A 90 -4.49 1.05 -20.99
N ASP A 91 -4.95 0.14 -21.85
CA ASP A 91 -6.33 -0.37 -21.84
C ASP A 91 -6.63 -1.10 -20.53
N LYS A 92 -5.79 -2.06 -20.15
CA LYS A 92 -6.05 -2.90 -18.98
C LYS A 92 -6.08 -2.09 -17.70
N VAL A 93 -5.15 -1.17 -17.48
CA VAL A 93 -5.11 -0.34 -16.27
C VAL A 93 -6.34 0.57 -16.15
N SER A 94 -6.88 1.05 -17.28
CA SER A 94 -8.11 1.86 -17.27
C SER A 94 -9.32 1.09 -16.71
N GLN A 95 -9.32 -0.24 -16.83
CA GLN A 95 -10.36 -1.14 -16.34
C GLN A 95 -10.13 -1.58 -14.87
N LEU A 96 -9.02 -1.19 -14.26
CA LEU A 96 -8.62 -1.62 -12.91
C LEU A 96 -8.82 -0.54 -11.83
N GLN A 97 -9.55 0.54 -12.15
CA GLN A 97 -9.75 1.68 -11.26
C GLN A 97 -10.48 1.34 -9.95
N HIS A 98 -11.15 0.18 -9.88
CA HIS A 98 -11.82 -0.34 -8.67
C HIS A 98 -10.86 -1.01 -7.68
N LEU A 99 -9.60 -1.27 -8.06
CA LEU A 99 -8.64 -1.93 -7.18
C LEU A 99 -8.27 -1.04 -5.98
N CYS A 100 -8.05 -1.69 -4.84
CA CYS A 100 -7.59 -1.05 -3.60
C CYS A 100 -6.10 -1.31 -3.31
N GLY A 101 -5.46 -2.16 -4.10
CA GLY A 101 -4.01 -2.38 -4.09
C GLY A 101 -3.56 -3.24 -5.26
N TYR A 102 -2.24 -3.38 -5.43
CA TYR A 102 -1.64 -4.26 -6.41
C TYR A 102 -0.35 -4.91 -5.89
N ILE A 103 -0.20 -6.23 -6.03
CA ILE A 103 1.04 -6.94 -5.74
C ILE A 103 1.71 -7.36 -7.05
N VAL A 104 2.88 -6.80 -7.34
CA VAL A 104 3.59 -7.08 -8.59
C VAL A 104 4.77 -8.03 -8.39
N CYS A 105 5.12 -8.78 -9.45
CA CYS A 105 6.26 -9.69 -9.44
C CYS A 105 7.59 -8.92 -9.61
N ALA A 106 8.43 -8.94 -8.57
CA ALA A 106 9.72 -8.29 -8.56
C ALA A 106 10.62 -8.75 -9.72
N LYS A 107 11.44 -7.81 -10.22
CA LYS A 107 12.44 -8.00 -11.30
C LYS A 107 11.85 -8.34 -12.68
N SER A 108 10.54 -8.47 -12.81
CA SER A 108 9.92 -8.68 -14.12
C SER A 108 10.07 -7.42 -14.98
N PRO A 109 10.46 -7.54 -16.26
CA PRO A 109 10.55 -6.40 -17.17
C PRO A 109 9.17 -5.88 -17.60
N SER A 110 8.09 -6.64 -17.39
CA SER A 110 6.71 -6.18 -17.57
C SER A 110 6.10 -5.67 -16.26
N CYS A 111 6.29 -6.39 -15.15
CA CYS A 111 5.57 -6.14 -13.89
C CYS A 111 6.42 -5.56 -12.74
N GLY A 112 7.75 -5.55 -12.78
CA GLY A 112 8.55 -5.08 -11.64
C GLY A 112 8.27 -3.61 -11.30
N MET A 113 8.21 -3.25 -10.02
CA MET A 113 7.96 -1.90 -9.55
C MET A 113 9.24 -1.07 -9.43
N GLU A 114 10.34 -1.69 -9.02
CA GLU A 114 11.61 -0.99 -8.83
C GLU A 114 12.80 -1.89 -9.14
N ARG A 115 13.96 -1.25 -9.41
CA ARG A 115 15.25 -1.94 -9.60
C ARG A 115 15.20 -3.02 -10.69
N VAL A 116 14.31 -2.89 -11.66
CA VAL A 116 14.27 -3.73 -12.87
C VAL A 116 15.52 -3.42 -13.69
N LYS A 117 16.15 -4.46 -14.23
CA LYS A 117 17.38 -4.29 -15.02
C LYS A 117 17.04 -3.69 -16.38
N VAL A 118 17.64 -2.54 -16.67
CA VAL A 118 17.61 -1.85 -17.97
C VAL A 118 19.00 -2.00 -18.60
N TYR A 119 19.03 -2.48 -19.84
CA TYR A 119 20.25 -2.66 -20.62
C TYR A 119 20.46 -1.44 -21.51
N ASP A 120 21.65 -0.87 -21.52
CA ASP A 120 22.02 0.24 -22.40
C ASP A 120 22.59 -0.33 -23.71
N GLU A 121 21.94 -0.02 -24.83
CA GLU A 121 22.35 -0.54 -26.14
C GLU A 121 23.71 0.01 -26.59
N ALA A 122 24.01 1.28 -26.26
CA ALA A 122 25.25 1.94 -26.64
C ALA A 122 26.43 1.50 -25.75
N GLN A 123 26.19 1.34 -24.44
CA GLN A 123 27.27 1.11 -23.46
C GLN A 123 27.48 -0.37 -23.10
N LYS A 124 26.67 -1.30 -23.63
CA LYS A 124 26.67 -2.74 -23.30
C LYS A 124 26.67 -3.03 -21.78
N ASN A 125 26.14 -2.10 -20.99
CA ASN A 125 26.04 -2.21 -19.54
C ASN A 125 24.57 -2.35 -19.12
N ALA A 126 24.33 -2.66 -17.84
CA ALA A 126 22.98 -2.78 -17.32
C ALA A 126 22.85 -2.14 -15.94
N ARG A 127 21.77 -1.38 -15.74
CA ARG A 127 21.48 -0.65 -14.50
C ARG A 127 20.18 -1.15 -13.89
N LYS A 128 20.12 -1.25 -12.55
CA LYS A 128 18.91 -1.63 -11.81
C LYS A 128 18.10 -0.38 -11.46
N SER A 129 17.56 0.29 -12.46
CA SER A 129 16.85 1.56 -12.31
C SER A 129 15.50 1.60 -13.02
N GLY A 130 15.09 0.50 -13.65
CA GLY A 130 13.84 0.43 -14.40
C GLY A 130 12.63 0.08 -13.54
N ILE A 131 11.48 0.31 -14.16
CA ILE A 131 10.15 -0.15 -13.77
C ILE A 131 9.63 -0.93 -14.97
N GLY A 132 8.92 -2.04 -14.74
CA GLY A 132 8.31 -2.79 -15.82
C GLY A 132 7.19 -1.98 -16.48
N LEU A 133 7.03 -2.13 -17.81
CA LEU A 133 6.16 -1.25 -18.59
C LEU A 133 4.69 -1.25 -18.12
N PHE A 134 4.15 -2.39 -17.69
CA PHE A 134 2.78 -2.45 -17.13
C PHE A 134 2.68 -1.71 -15.80
N THR A 135 3.66 -1.90 -14.92
CA THR A 135 3.67 -1.24 -13.60
C THR A 135 3.93 0.25 -13.71
N GLN A 136 4.73 0.67 -14.68
CA GLN A 136 4.92 2.08 -15.01
C GLN A 136 3.57 2.73 -15.39
N GLU A 137 2.79 2.07 -16.23
CA GLU A 137 1.47 2.55 -16.63
C GLU A 137 0.46 2.54 -15.47
N LEU A 138 0.49 1.51 -14.63
CA LEU A 138 -0.31 1.42 -13.41
C LEU A 138 -0.06 2.61 -12.47
N LEU A 139 1.22 2.91 -12.19
CA LEU A 139 1.61 4.03 -11.33
C LEU A 139 1.26 5.40 -11.94
N ARG A 140 1.28 5.50 -13.27
CA ARG A 140 0.93 6.72 -14.01
C ARG A 140 -0.57 7.02 -13.94
N GLN A 141 -1.42 6.03 -14.22
CA GLN A 141 -2.88 6.23 -14.22
C GLN A 141 -3.48 6.22 -12.81
N MET A 142 -2.88 5.48 -11.86
CA MET A 142 -3.39 5.32 -10.50
C MET A 142 -2.33 5.67 -9.43
N PRO A 143 -1.85 6.92 -9.37
CA PRO A 143 -0.79 7.33 -8.44
C PRO A 143 -1.17 7.20 -6.95
N TRP A 144 -2.45 7.02 -6.64
CA TRP A 144 -2.95 6.77 -5.27
C TRP A 144 -2.98 5.28 -4.89
N LEU A 145 -2.85 4.35 -5.85
CA LEU A 145 -2.98 2.92 -5.59
C LEU A 145 -1.78 2.40 -4.79
N PRO A 146 -1.98 1.65 -3.70
CA PRO A 146 -0.91 0.91 -3.05
C PRO A 146 -0.36 -0.15 -3.99
N VAL A 147 0.90 -0.03 -4.39
CA VAL A 147 1.59 -1.03 -5.20
C VAL A 147 2.82 -1.49 -4.41
N GLU A 148 3.05 -2.79 -4.35
CA GLU A 148 4.23 -3.35 -3.70
C GLU A 148 4.72 -4.63 -4.40
N GLU A 149 6.01 -4.95 -4.29
CA GLU A 149 6.59 -6.16 -4.88
C GLU A 149 6.59 -7.35 -3.91
N ASP A 150 6.41 -8.56 -4.44
CA ASP A 150 6.46 -9.81 -3.67
C ASP A 150 7.71 -9.95 -2.79
N GLY A 151 8.88 -9.51 -3.29
CA GLY A 151 10.13 -9.56 -2.52
C GLY A 151 10.17 -8.57 -1.35
N ARG A 152 9.57 -7.39 -1.52
CA ARG A 152 9.55 -6.29 -0.54
C ARG A 152 8.55 -6.54 0.59
N LEU A 153 7.48 -7.28 0.31
CA LEU A 153 6.53 -7.77 1.32
C LEU A 153 7.16 -8.73 2.33
N HIS A 154 8.42 -9.16 2.18
CA HIS A 154 9.14 -9.84 3.26
C HIS A 154 9.60 -8.89 4.36
N ASP A 155 9.86 -7.61 4.03
CA ASP A 155 10.09 -6.59 5.04
C ASP A 155 8.76 -6.32 5.77
N PRO A 156 8.72 -6.51 7.08
CA PRO A 156 7.45 -6.43 7.77
C PRO A 156 6.87 -5.01 7.88
N GLY A 157 7.71 -3.98 7.94
CA GLY A 157 7.26 -2.59 7.99
C GLY A 157 6.62 -2.17 6.66
N LEU A 158 7.22 -2.57 5.54
CA LEU A 158 6.63 -2.40 4.21
C LEU A 158 5.35 -3.21 4.04
N ARG A 159 5.34 -4.46 4.53
CA ARG A 159 4.14 -5.31 4.53
C ARG A 159 2.99 -4.66 5.29
N GLU A 160 3.24 -4.21 6.52
CA GLU A 160 2.24 -3.52 7.32
C GLU A 160 1.72 -2.27 6.60
N ASN A 161 2.63 -1.42 6.10
CA ASN A 161 2.25 -0.20 5.40
C ASN A 161 1.42 -0.47 4.14
N PHE A 162 1.78 -1.47 3.34
CA PHE A 162 1.00 -1.87 2.16
C PHE A 162 -0.43 -2.26 2.56
N ILE A 163 -0.58 -3.16 3.54
CA ILE A 163 -1.89 -3.63 4.00
C ILE A 163 -2.72 -2.48 4.55
N GLU A 164 -2.15 -1.65 5.42
CA GLU A 164 -2.83 -0.48 5.99
C GLU A 164 -3.37 0.44 4.90
N ARG A 165 -2.55 0.76 3.90
CA ARG A 165 -2.95 1.59 2.75
C ARG A 165 -4.08 0.96 1.94
N VAL A 166 -4.07 -0.36 1.75
CA VAL A 166 -5.15 -1.09 1.06
C VAL A 166 -6.47 -0.96 1.80
N TYR A 167 -6.46 -1.14 3.14
CA TYR A 167 -7.68 -0.98 3.96
C TYR A 167 -8.16 0.47 3.99
N ALA A 168 -7.25 1.45 4.11
CA ALA A 168 -7.60 2.87 4.08
C ALA A 168 -8.25 3.29 2.76
N LEU A 169 -7.67 2.86 1.63
CA LEU A 169 -8.24 3.13 0.31
C LEU A 169 -9.58 2.42 0.12
N HIS A 170 -9.71 1.18 0.61
CA HIS A 170 -10.98 0.46 0.54
C HIS A 170 -12.09 1.18 1.31
N GLU A 171 -11.83 1.60 2.56
CA GLU A 171 -12.82 2.34 3.35
C GLU A 171 -13.20 3.68 2.70
N LEU A 172 -12.23 4.41 2.13
CA LEU A 172 -12.51 5.64 1.38
C LEU A 172 -13.37 5.36 0.13
N ASN A 173 -13.08 4.30 -0.62
CA ASN A 173 -13.87 3.91 -1.78
C ASN A 173 -15.31 3.49 -1.39
N GLN A 174 -15.48 2.81 -0.25
CA GLN A 174 -16.80 2.48 0.28
C GLN A 174 -17.58 3.73 0.71
N LEU A 175 -16.90 4.71 1.31
CA LEU A 175 -17.51 6.00 1.64
C LEU A 175 -18.03 6.71 0.39
N TRP A 176 -17.24 6.68 -0.68
CA TRP A 176 -17.60 7.27 -1.96
C TRP A 176 -18.83 6.57 -2.58
N GLN A 177 -18.86 5.24 -2.57
CA GLN A 177 -19.94 4.46 -3.16
C GLN A 177 -21.26 4.50 -2.37
N ASN A 178 -21.20 4.64 -1.04
CA ASN A 178 -22.37 4.51 -0.15
C ASN A 178 -22.99 5.85 0.29
N GLY A 179 -22.78 6.92 -0.48
CA GLY A 179 -23.35 8.24 -0.21
C GLY A 179 -22.31 9.22 0.33
N LEU A 180 -21.52 9.77 -0.59
CA LEU A 180 -20.51 10.76 -0.28
C LEU A 180 -21.14 12.04 0.29
N SER A 181 -20.66 12.48 1.45
CA SER A 181 -21.01 13.78 2.03
C SER A 181 -19.81 14.41 2.72
N ARG A 182 -19.83 15.74 2.86
CA ARG A 182 -18.77 16.49 3.54
C ARG A 182 -18.59 16.01 4.99
N GLY A 183 -19.70 15.80 5.70
CA GLY A 183 -19.67 15.29 7.08
C GLY A 183 -19.06 13.89 7.17
N ALA A 184 -19.40 12.99 6.24
CA ALA A 184 -18.86 11.64 6.23
C ALA A 184 -17.35 11.61 5.90
N LEU A 185 -16.87 12.49 5.01
CA LEU A 185 -15.45 12.68 4.73
C LEU A 185 -14.68 13.26 5.92
N ILE A 186 -15.24 14.27 6.59
CA ILE A 186 -14.63 14.83 7.82
C ILE A 186 -14.55 13.74 8.89
N ALA A 187 -15.61 12.97 9.09
CA ALA A 187 -15.62 11.86 10.04
C ALA A 187 -14.56 10.81 9.69
N PHE A 188 -14.45 10.42 8.41
CA PHE A 188 -13.38 9.53 7.95
C PHE A 188 -12.00 10.10 8.30
N HIS A 189 -11.72 11.36 7.94
CA HIS A 189 -10.45 11.99 8.24
C HIS A 189 -10.14 12.02 9.75
N SER A 190 -11.14 12.34 10.59
CA SER A 190 -11.00 12.34 12.05
C SER A 190 -10.67 10.97 12.62
N ARG A 191 -11.24 9.88 12.09
CA ARG A 191 -10.93 8.49 12.49
C ARG A 191 -9.52 8.05 12.14
N TYR A 192 -8.95 8.63 11.09
CA TYR A 192 -7.59 8.32 10.62
C TYR A 192 -6.51 9.22 11.24
N LYS A 193 -6.86 10.24 12.01
CA LYS A 193 -5.93 11.25 12.54
C LYS A 193 -4.70 10.66 13.22
N LEU A 194 -4.87 9.75 14.19
CA LEU A 194 -3.73 9.16 14.91
C LEU A 194 -2.84 8.31 13.99
N LEU A 195 -3.45 7.64 13.00
CA LEU A 195 -2.73 6.85 12.00
C LEU A 195 -1.90 7.76 11.11
N LEU A 196 -2.49 8.81 10.53
CA LEU A 196 -1.78 9.78 9.69
C LEU A 196 -0.61 10.45 10.44
N LEU A 197 -0.78 10.77 11.74
CA LEU A 197 0.29 11.30 12.57
C LEU A 197 1.44 10.30 12.78
N ALA A 198 1.15 9.00 12.85
CA ALA A 198 2.16 7.94 12.95
C ALA A 198 3.00 7.84 11.66
N HIS A 199 2.38 8.10 10.51
CA HIS A 199 3.06 8.14 9.21
C HIS A 199 3.89 9.42 9.04
N SER A 200 3.26 10.60 9.12
CA SER A 200 3.94 11.87 8.89
C SER A 200 3.22 13.03 9.56
N GLN A 201 3.82 13.58 10.63
CA GLN A 201 3.29 14.79 11.29
C GLN A 201 3.33 16.05 10.40
N PRO A 202 4.40 16.32 9.63
CA PRO A 202 4.43 17.48 8.72
C PRO A 202 3.33 17.41 7.66
N GLU A 203 3.22 16.29 6.95
CA GLU A 203 2.21 16.12 5.90
C GLU A 203 0.79 16.14 6.46
N TYR A 204 0.57 15.60 7.67
CA TYR A 204 -0.73 15.71 8.34
C TYR A 204 -1.11 17.17 8.64
N ARG A 205 -0.15 18.00 9.07
CA ARG A 205 -0.39 19.44 9.30
C ARG A 205 -0.73 20.17 8.00
N GLU A 206 -0.09 19.81 6.90
CA GLU A 206 -0.40 20.36 5.57
C GLU A 206 -1.78 19.91 5.05
N LEU A 207 -2.21 18.69 5.40
CA LEU A 207 -3.51 18.17 5.03
C LEU A 207 -4.66 18.86 5.80
N GLY A 208 -4.40 19.36 7.01
CA GLY A 208 -5.40 20.03 7.85
C GLY A 208 -6.12 21.20 7.16
N PRO A 209 -5.42 22.23 6.65
CA PRO A 209 -6.04 23.33 5.90
C PRO A 209 -6.83 22.88 4.67
N PHE A 210 -6.37 21.83 3.97
CA PHE A 210 -7.10 21.26 2.84
C PHE A 210 -8.42 20.60 3.27
N VAL A 211 -8.44 19.90 4.41
CA VAL A 211 -9.66 19.33 4.99
C VAL A 211 -10.61 20.40 5.49
N ALA A 212 -10.09 21.44 6.14
CA ALA A 212 -10.90 22.55 6.63
C ALA A 212 -11.57 23.36 5.52
N ALA A 213 -11.02 23.35 4.30
CA ALA A 213 -11.54 24.08 3.15
C ALA A 213 -12.59 23.31 2.32
N ILE A 214 -13.09 22.16 2.79
CA ILE A 214 -14.04 21.30 2.06
C ILE A 214 -15.38 22.00 1.72
N ASP A 215 -15.77 23.00 2.50
CA ASP A 215 -16.95 23.84 2.27
C ASP A 215 -16.76 24.81 1.08
N LYS A 216 -15.51 25.15 0.74
CA LYS A 216 -15.16 26.04 -0.37
C LYS A 216 -15.15 25.35 -1.73
N TRP A 217 -15.26 24.02 -1.77
CA TRP A 217 -15.30 23.26 -3.02
C TRP A 217 -16.74 23.13 -3.50
N GLU A 218 -16.98 23.57 -4.74
CA GLU A 218 -18.28 23.44 -5.42
C GLU A 218 -18.63 21.96 -5.64
N SER A 219 -17.67 21.19 -6.17
CA SER A 219 -17.79 19.77 -6.47
C SER A 219 -17.15 18.91 -5.37
N LEU A 220 -17.98 18.12 -4.69
CA LEU A 220 -17.49 17.16 -3.70
C LEU A 220 -16.76 15.97 -4.36
N GLU A 221 -17.10 15.66 -5.61
CA GLU A 221 -16.45 14.65 -6.43
C GLU A 221 -14.99 15.04 -6.76
N ASP A 222 -14.77 16.28 -7.19
CA ASP A 222 -13.40 16.76 -7.45
C ASP A 222 -12.59 16.84 -6.15
N TYR A 223 -13.25 17.22 -5.05
CA TYR A 223 -12.62 17.25 -3.73
C TYR A 223 -12.13 15.86 -3.29
N ILE A 224 -12.96 14.82 -3.40
CA ILE A 224 -12.56 13.47 -2.96
C ILE A 224 -11.44 12.88 -3.84
N VAL A 225 -11.40 13.20 -5.14
CA VAL A 225 -10.29 12.82 -6.02
C VAL A 225 -8.96 13.39 -5.51
N GLU A 226 -8.92 14.67 -5.17
CA GLU A 226 -7.71 15.32 -4.66
C GLU A 226 -7.39 14.89 -3.21
N TYR A 227 -8.40 14.73 -2.37
CA TYR A 227 -8.24 14.18 -1.02
C TYR A 227 -7.60 12.79 -1.06
N ARG A 228 -8.08 11.89 -1.93
CA ARG A 228 -7.52 10.55 -2.11
C ARG A 228 -6.05 10.59 -2.47
N LYS A 229 -5.65 11.43 -3.43
CA LYS A 229 -4.24 11.58 -3.83
C LYS A 229 -3.38 11.99 -2.63
N ARG A 230 -3.79 13.01 -1.87
CA ARG A 230 -3.06 13.53 -0.70
C ARG A 230 -3.00 12.52 0.44
N LEU A 231 -4.12 11.88 0.75
CA LEU A 231 -4.22 10.84 1.78
C LEU A 231 -3.26 9.68 1.46
N MET A 232 -3.33 9.14 0.24
CA MET A 232 -2.53 7.99 -0.16
C MET A 232 -1.05 8.34 -0.33
N LYS A 233 -0.74 9.59 -0.69
CA LYS A 233 0.62 10.12 -0.67
C LYS A 233 1.18 10.15 0.76
N LEU A 234 0.43 10.68 1.72
CA LEU A 234 0.84 10.70 3.12
C LEU A 234 1.06 9.29 3.67
N LEU A 235 0.10 8.40 3.46
CA LEU A 235 0.20 7.02 3.92
C LEU A 235 1.30 6.22 3.21
N SER A 236 1.81 6.69 2.06
CA SER A 236 2.95 6.05 1.38
C SER A 236 4.28 6.21 2.12
N THR A 237 4.38 7.17 3.05
CA THR A 237 5.52 7.33 3.95
C THR A 237 5.41 6.31 5.07
N PRO A 238 6.32 5.33 5.24
CA PRO A 238 6.22 4.36 6.32
C PRO A 238 6.25 5.00 7.70
N ALA A 239 5.41 4.51 8.62
CA ALA A 239 5.40 4.99 9.99
C ALA A 239 6.74 4.70 10.70
N THR A 240 7.14 5.61 11.57
CA THR A 240 8.41 5.50 12.29
C THR A 240 8.17 5.24 13.77
N ARG A 241 9.10 4.54 14.45
CA ARG A 241 9.08 4.35 15.91
C ARG A 241 8.91 5.68 16.65
N ARG A 242 9.59 6.75 16.17
CA ARG A 242 9.47 8.10 16.73
C ARG A 242 8.04 8.63 16.64
N ASN A 243 7.40 8.55 15.48
CA ASN A 243 6.05 9.06 15.30
C ASN A 243 5.01 8.21 16.06
N HIS A 244 5.14 6.88 16.05
CA HIS A 244 4.32 6.02 16.90
C HIS A 244 4.46 6.41 18.38
N THR A 245 5.68 6.63 18.87
CA THR A 245 5.91 7.08 20.25
C THR A 245 5.15 8.38 20.56
N ASN A 246 5.21 9.37 19.67
CA ASN A 246 4.49 10.62 19.85
C ASN A 246 2.96 10.40 19.89
N VAL A 247 2.44 9.55 19.03
CA VAL A 247 1.00 9.17 19.03
C VAL A 247 0.62 8.48 20.32
N LEU A 248 1.42 7.50 20.78
CA LEU A 248 1.17 6.77 22.04
C LEU A 248 1.19 7.72 23.25
N MET A 249 2.16 8.65 23.32
CA MET A 249 2.23 9.68 24.37
C MET A 249 1.03 10.65 24.31
N HIS A 250 0.57 11.01 23.11
CA HIS A 250 -0.64 11.81 22.96
C HIS A 250 -1.87 11.07 23.51
N VAL A 251 -2.03 9.79 23.17
CA VAL A 251 -3.13 8.95 23.66
C VAL A 251 -3.04 8.77 25.19
N GLN A 252 -1.85 8.56 25.75
CA GLN A 252 -1.64 8.49 27.20
C GLN A 252 -2.23 9.71 27.95
N GLY A 253 -2.21 10.89 27.32
CA GLY A 253 -2.78 12.11 27.90
C GLY A 253 -4.28 12.04 28.20
N TYR A 254 -5.06 11.24 27.45
CA TYR A 254 -6.50 11.08 27.66
C TYR A 254 -6.84 10.40 28.99
N PHE A 255 -5.92 9.58 29.50
CA PHE A 255 -6.09 8.81 30.72
C PHE A 255 -5.48 9.46 31.96
N ARG A 256 -5.00 10.71 31.85
CA ARG A 256 -4.24 11.40 32.92
C ARG A 256 -5.03 11.52 34.23
N ARG A 257 -6.35 11.72 34.16
CA ARG A 257 -7.22 11.92 35.35
C ARG A 257 -7.75 10.60 35.91
N GLN A 258 -7.75 9.54 35.11
CA GLN A 258 -8.32 8.24 35.42
C GLN A 258 -7.29 7.30 36.05
N LEU A 259 -6.06 7.31 35.53
CA LEU A 259 -5.00 6.42 36.02
C LEU A 259 -4.30 6.98 37.25
N ASN A 260 -3.95 6.10 38.19
CA ASN A 260 -3.12 6.45 39.34
C ASN A 260 -1.64 6.65 38.94
N SER A 261 -0.78 7.08 39.88
CA SER A 261 0.64 7.36 39.56
C SER A 261 1.40 6.14 39.06
N GLN A 262 1.14 4.96 39.62
CA GLN A 262 1.82 3.73 39.26
C GLN A 262 1.44 3.30 37.84
N GLN A 263 0.14 3.27 37.51
CA GLN A 263 -0.38 2.96 36.18
C GLN A 263 0.16 3.92 35.11
N ARG A 264 0.23 5.23 35.41
CA ARG A 264 0.79 6.23 34.48
C ARG A 264 2.28 5.99 34.21
N GLN A 265 3.05 5.66 35.25
CA GLN A 265 4.47 5.36 35.11
C GLN A 265 4.69 4.07 34.33
N GLU A 266 3.89 3.02 34.58
CA GLU A 266 3.95 1.76 33.85
C GLU A 266 3.70 1.96 32.35
N LEU A 267 2.64 2.70 31.99
CA LEU A 267 2.35 3.03 30.59
C LEU A 267 3.47 3.87 29.96
N ALA A 268 4.00 4.88 30.67
CA ALA A 268 5.11 5.70 30.17
C ALA A 268 6.37 4.86 29.91
N GLN A 269 6.72 3.96 30.85
CA GLN A 269 7.85 3.06 30.72
C GLN A 269 7.65 2.08 29.55
N LEU A 270 6.44 1.57 29.35
CA LEU A 270 6.14 0.67 28.24
C LEU A 270 6.29 1.37 26.88
N ILE A 271 5.79 2.61 26.76
CA ILE A 271 5.98 3.45 25.57
C ILE A 271 7.47 3.74 25.34
N ASP A 272 8.24 4.02 26.40
CA ASP A 272 9.68 4.26 26.28
C ASP A 272 10.45 3.00 25.86
N ARG A 273 10.08 1.83 26.38
CA ARG A 273 10.65 0.55 25.93
C ARG A 273 10.37 0.28 24.46
N TYR A 274 9.18 0.60 23.97
CA TYR A 274 8.88 0.55 22.53
C TYR A 274 9.74 1.55 21.74
N ARG A 275 9.87 2.79 22.21
CA ARG A 275 10.72 3.83 21.59
C ARG A 275 12.16 3.35 21.42
N GLN A 276 12.69 2.64 22.42
CA GLN A 276 14.04 2.06 22.43
C GLN A 276 14.16 0.75 21.64
N GLY A 277 13.05 0.18 21.13
CA GLY A 277 13.05 -1.10 20.42
C GLY A 277 13.15 -2.33 21.33
N LEU A 278 12.90 -2.18 22.63
CA LEU A 278 12.92 -3.26 23.61
C LEU A 278 11.58 -4.02 23.72
N GLN A 279 10.53 -3.48 23.10
CA GLN A 279 9.18 -4.04 23.05
C GLN A 279 8.55 -3.73 21.69
N PRO A 280 7.69 -4.61 21.15
CA PRO A 280 6.98 -4.35 19.90
C PRO A 280 5.89 -3.30 20.11
N LEU A 281 5.42 -2.68 19.01
CA LEU A 281 4.34 -1.69 19.04
C LEU A 281 3.05 -2.24 19.69
N LEU A 282 2.80 -3.54 19.53
CA LEU A 282 1.62 -4.19 20.10
C LEU A 282 1.56 -4.05 21.62
N ALA A 283 2.69 -4.06 22.34
CA ALA A 283 2.70 -4.02 23.80
C ALA A 283 2.04 -2.75 24.38
N PRO A 284 2.47 -1.52 24.02
CA PRO A 284 1.78 -0.31 24.46
C PRO A 284 0.36 -0.19 23.87
N ILE A 285 0.10 -0.69 22.66
CA ILE A 285 -1.26 -0.69 22.08
C ILE A 285 -2.22 -1.54 22.94
N THR A 286 -1.82 -2.74 23.36
CA THR A 286 -2.65 -3.62 24.18
C THR A 286 -3.01 -2.98 25.52
N LEU A 287 -2.02 -2.35 26.20
CA LEU A 287 -2.28 -1.65 27.46
C LEU A 287 -3.20 -0.44 27.26
N LEU A 288 -3.04 0.32 26.17
CA LEU A 288 -3.96 1.40 25.83
C LEU A 288 -5.37 0.90 25.52
N LYS A 289 -5.52 -0.21 24.78
CA LYS A 289 -6.84 -0.83 24.52
C LYS A 289 -7.51 -1.27 25.81
N HIS A 290 -6.76 -1.80 26.77
CA HIS A 290 -7.27 -2.12 28.11
C HIS A 290 -7.84 -0.87 28.80
N TYR A 291 -7.09 0.24 28.85
CA TYR A 291 -7.58 1.49 29.43
C TYR A 291 -8.73 2.12 28.65
N MET A 292 -8.79 1.97 27.33
CA MET A 292 -9.95 2.39 26.52
C MET A 292 -11.21 1.60 26.86
N ALA A 293 -11.09 0.32 27.23
CA ALA A 293 -12.22 -0.49 27.66
C ALA A 293 -12.71 -0.12 29.07
N GLU A 294 -11.77 0.19 29.98
CA GLU A 294 -12.09 0.60 31.36
C GLU A 294 -12.63 2.05 31.43
N TYR A 295 -12.07 2.95 30.60
CA TYR A 295 -12.42 4.36 30.53
C TYR A 295 -12.79 4.75 29.08
N PRO A 296 -14.01 4.45 28.63
CA PRO A 296 -14.43 4.72 27.27
C PRO A 296 -14.33 6.20 26.90
N ASP A 297 -13.68 6.47 25.76
CA ASP A 297 -13.59 7.79 25.14
C ASP A 297 -14.11 7.71 23.70
N ALA A 298 -15.11 8.52 23.37
CA ALA A 298 -15.81 8.46 22.08
C ALA A 298 -14.89 8.82 20.90
N TYR A 299 -13.87 9.64 21.11
CA TYR A 299 -12.91 10.00 20.07
C TYR A 299 -11.91 8.87 19.83
N LEU A 300 -11.32 8.31 20.89
CA LEU A 300 -10.37 7.20 20.80
C LEU A 300 -11.01 5.92 20.24
N ALA A 301 -12.25 5.62 20.62
CA ALA A 301 -12.98 4.43 20.18
C ALA A 301 -13.16 4.37 18.65
N GLN A 302 -13.11 5.51 17.96
CA GLN A 302 -13.26 5.58 16.51
C GLN A 302 -11.91 5.57 15.77
N GLN A 303 -10.77 5.62 16.47
CA GLN A 303 -9.46 5.75 15.83
C GLN A 303 -9.02 4.46 15.17
N ARG A 304 -8.81 4.49 13.86
CA ARG A 304 -8.24 3.39 13.08
C ARG A 304 -6.82 3.04 13.48
N TYR A 305 -6.13 3.90 14.23
CA TYR A 305 -4.79 3.63 14.72
C TYR A 305 -4.69 2.34 15.55
N PHE A 306 -5.70 1.99 16.35
CA PHE A 306 -5.66 0.79 17.19
C PHE A 306 -5.95 -0.48 16.41
N GLU A 307 -6.78 -0.40 15.37
CA GLU A 307 -7.20 -1.52 14.52
C GLU A 307 -7.28 -1.07 13.04
N PRO A 308 -6.12 -0.85 12.37
CA PRO A 308 -6.07 -0.38 10.98
C PRO A 308 -6.47 -1.46 9.97
N TYR A 309 -6.40 -2.72 10.38
CA TYR A 309 -6.71 -3.94 9.63
C TYR A 309 -7.08 -5.05 10.63
N PRO A 310 -7.64 -6.19 10.16
CA PRO A 310 -8.00 -7.31 11.03
C PRO A 310 -6.80 -7.84 11.82
N GLU A 311 -6.98 -8.01 13.13
CA GLU A 311 -5.93 -8.48 14.05
C GLU A 311 -5.34 -9.84 13.66
N ALA A 312 -6.15 -10.71 13.04
CA ALA A 312 -5.74 -12.03 12.57
C ALA A 312 -4.61 -12.00 11.51
N LEU A 313 -4.31 -10.85 10.89
CA LEU A 313 -3.13 -10.69 10.03
C LEU A 313 -1.79 -10.59 10.80
N ARG A 314 -1.83 -10.38 12.12
CA ARG A 314 -0.69 -10.40 13.05
C ARG A 314 0.50 -9.50 12.65
N LEU A 315 0.24 -8.36 12.02
CA LEU A 315 1.29 -7.50 11.43
C LEU A 315 2.07 -6.66 12.46
N ARG A 316 1.56 -6.45 13.68
CA ARG A 316 2.23 -5.70 14.76
C ARG A 316 2.91 -6.57 15.83
N TYR A 317 2.91 -7.90 15.63
CA TYR A 317 3.26 -8.86 16.67
C TYR A 317 4.78 -8.99 16.92
N GLY A 318 5.63 -8.34 16.12
CA GLY A 318 7.04 -8.22 16.48
C GLY A 318 7.91 -7.52 15.45
N HIS A 319 8.44 -6.32 15.77
CA HIS A 319 9.58 -5.65 15.12
C HIS A 319 10.42 -4.88 16.13
#